data_AF-A0A938C5B6-F1
#
_entry.id   AF-A0A938C5B6-F1
#
_cell.length_a   1.000
_cell.length_b   1.000
_cell.length_c   1.000
_cell.angle_alpha   90.00
_cell.angle_beta   90.00
_cell.angle_gamma   90.00
#
_symmetry.space_group_name_H-M   'P 1'
#
loop_
_entity.id
_entity.type
_entity.pdbx_description
1 polymer ?
#
loop_
_entity_poly.entity_id
_entity_poly.type
_entity_poly.pdbx_seq_one_letter_code
_entity_poly.pdbx_strand_id
1 'polypeptide(L)'
;MVCSALLAAGSTASRAWAHHGWSSFDQEQPLYLEGIARQVRWRNPHAEFMLEPDSRLTLPADLASRPVPAQSAPVEAARLLSRARLPDKQASRWEIELAPLFRMSQWQIPEIRDGERVAAVGFGLREQGATPLMRVEFLFLQGKVYPMRSSPA
;
A
#
# COMPACT_ATOMS: atom_id res chain seq x y z
N MET A 1 10.45 35.78 43.54
CA MET A 1 11.09 35.68 42.22
C MET A 1 11.88 34.39 42.16
N VAL A 2 11.30 33.30 41.63
CA VAL A 2 12.05 32.20 40.99
C VAL A 2 11.13 31.62 39.91
N CYS A 3 11.51 31.81 38.66
CA CYS A 3 10.88 31.18 37.49
C CYS A 3 11.24 29.69 37.49
N SER A 4 10.26 28.81 37.34
CA SER A 4 10.49 27.42 36.93
C SER A 4 10.03 27.27 35.49
N ALA A 5 10.98 27.13 34.58
CA ALA A 5 10.73 26.86 33.17
C ALA A 5 10.49 25.35 32.99
N LEU A 6 9.29 24.98 32.51
CA LEU A 6 9.01 23.63 32.03
C LEU A 6 9.68 23.42 30.66
N LEU A 7 10.61 22.47 30.58
CA LEU A 7 11.05 21.89 29.31
C LEU A 7 10.01 20.88 28.86
N ALA A 8 9.14 21.28 27.92
CA ALA A 8 8.27 20.37 27.20
C ALA A 8 9.09 19.70 26.07
N ALA A 9 9.60 18.50 26.32
CA ALA A 9 10.14 17.65 25.26
C ALA A 9 8.97 17.09 24.43
N GLY A 10 8.63 17.80 23.35
CA GLY A 10 7.66 17.37 22.35
C GLY A 10 8.13 16.09 21.66
N SER A 11 7.70 14.95 22.18
CA SER A 11 7.82 13.67 21.49
C SER A 11 6.75 13.63 20.41
N THR A 12 7.09 14.07 19.20
CA THR A 12 6.31 13.74 17.99
C THR A 12 6.51 12.26 17.70
N ALA A 13 5.95 11.41 18.55
CA ALA A 13 5.78 10.00 18.28
C ALA A 13 5.00 9.93 16.96
N SER A 14 5.72 9.63 15.89
CA SER A 14 5.14 9.20 14.64
C SER A 14 4.12 8.15 15.03
N ARG A 15 2.83 8.40 14.78
CA ARG A 15 1.81 7.38 14.99
C ARG A 15 2.29 6.18 14.19
N ALA A 16 2.83 5.18 14.86
CA ALA A 16 3.02 3.89 14.26
C ALA A 16 1.59 3.39 14.01
N TRP A 17 1.08 3.61 12.80
CA TRP A 17 -0.16 3.04 12.28
C TRP A 17 -0.04 1.50 12.12
N ALA A 18 0.85 0.86 12.87
CA ALA A 18 1.30 -0.51 12.70
C ALA A 18 0.33 -1.56 13.31
N HIS A 19 -0.83 -1.16 13.83
CA HIS A 19 -1.78 -2.08 14.48
C HIS A 19 -3.21 -2.05 13.94
N HIS A 20 -3.49 -1.33 12.85
CA HIS A 20 -4.78 -1.42 12.20
C HIS A 20 -4.86 -2.73 11.41
N GLY A 21 -5.61 -3.70 11.94
CA GLY A 21 -6.08 -4.82 11.12
C GLY A 21 -6.84 -4.30 9.90
N TRP A 22 -7.16 -5.19 8.98
CA TRP A 22 -7.87 -4.84 7.74
C TRP A 22 -9.24 -4.15 7.95
N SER A 23 -9.76 -4.10 9.18
CA SER A 23 -11.05 -3.51 9.53
C SER A 23 -11.13 -2.01 9.26
N SER A 24 -10.04 -1.25 9.28
CA SER A 24 -10.06 0.19 8.95
C SER A 24 -10.19 0.48 7.46
N PHE A 25 -9.88 -0.51 6.61
CA PHE A 25 -9.90 -0.39 5.16
C PHE A 25 -11.22 -0.84 4.56
N ASP A 26 -11.63 -0.19 3.47
CA ASP A 26 -12.81 -0.57 2.71
C ASP A 26 -12.49 -1.74 1.77
N GLN A 27 -12.59 -2.96 2.30
CA GLN A 27 -12.31 -4.19 1.55
C GLN A 27 -13.36 -4.52 0.46
N GLU A 28 -14.48 -3.79 0.40
CA GLU A 28 -15.47 -3.96 -0.66
C GLU A 28 -15.15 -3.14 -1.91
N GLN A 29 -14.23 -2.19 -1.81
CA GLN A 29 -13.88 -1.25 -2.87
C GLN A 29 -12.38 -1.28 -3.19
N PRO A 30 -11.86 -2.37 -3.80
CA PRO A 30 -10.47 -2.45 -4.20
C PRO A 30 -10.14 -1.36 -5.23
N LEU A 31 -9.06 -0.62 -4.99
CA LEU A 31 -8.59 0.45 -5.86
C LEU A 31 -7.34 -0.01 -6.63
N TYR A 32 -7.25 0.38 -7.88
CA TYR A 32 -6.03 0.29 -8.70
C TYR A 32 -5.30 1.64 -8.67
N LEU A 33 -3.99 1.58 -8.42
CA LEU A 33 -3.09 2.72 -8.56
C LEU A 33 -1.85 2.31 -9.34
N GLU A 34 -1.32 3.22 -10.16
CA GLU A 34 -0.07 3.06 -10.88
C GLU A 34 0.64 4.41 -11.00
N GLY A 35 1.96 4.41 -10.87
CA GLY A 35 2.77 5.60 -10.98
C GLY A 35 4.20 5.41 -10.51
N ILE A 36 4.79 6.49 -9.99
CA ILE A 36 6.19 6.52 -9.56
C ILE A 36 6.29 6.49 -8.03
N ALA A 37 7.08 5.56 -7.51
CA ALA A 37 7.40 5.48 -6.09
C ALA A 37 8.39 6.59 -5.69
N ARG A 38 8.15 7.20 -4.54
CA ARG A 38 8.95 8.28 -3.93
C ARG A 38 9.03 8.07 -2.43
N GLN A 39 10.06 8.60 -1.80
CA GLN A 39 10.21 8.56 -0.34
C GLN A 39 10.08 7.12 0.19
N VAL A 40 10.67 6.16 -0.51
CA VAL A 40 10.58 4.75 -0.15
C VAL A 40 11.30 4.50 1.17
N ARG A 41 10.60 3.84 2.09
CA ARG A 41 11.09 3.48 3.41
C ARG A 41 11.01 1.96 3.55
N TRP A 42 12.10 1.28 3.20
CA TRP A 42 12.21 -0.17 3.28
C TRP A 42 12.74 -0.63 4.65
N ARG A 43 11.91 -0.51 5.69
CA ARG A 43 12.32 -0.82 7.07
C ARG A 43 11.21 -1.50 7.87
N ASN A 44 11.56 -2.06 9.02
CA ASN A 44 10.60 -2.68 9.93
C ASN A 44 9.72 -1.57 10.58
N PRO A 45 8.40 -1.79 10.80
CA PRO A 45 7.64 -3.04 10.61
C PRO A 45 7.13 -3.29 9.18
N HIS A 46 6.77 -2.23 8.45
CA HIS A 46 6.23 -2.30 7.10
C HIS A 46 7.08 -1.45 6.16
N ALA A 47 7.26 -1.92 4.93
CA ALA A 47 7.74 -1.04 3.88
C ALA A 47 6.60 -0.12 3.45
N GLU A 48 6.92 1.15 3.27
CA GLU A 48 5.97 2.18 2.84
C GLU A 48 6.64 3.11 1.83
N PHE A 49 5.84 3.76 1.01
CA PHE A 49 6.32 4.79 0.08
C PHE A 49 5.20 5.74 -0.30
N MET A 50 5.56 6.91 -0.80
CA MET A 50 4.64 7.82 -1.46
C MET A 50 4.55 7.44 -2.93
N LEU A 51 3.35 7.17 -3.43
CA LEU A 51 3.09 7.03 -4.86
C LEU A 51 2.65 8.37 -5.43
N GLU A 52 3.26 8.78 -6.53
CA GLU A 52 2.75 9.82 -7.42
C GLU A 52 2.00 9.12 -8.56
N PRO A 53 0.65 9.08 -8.56
CA PRO A 53 -0.10 8.39 -9.59
C PRO A 53 0.06 9.06 -10.96
N ASP A 54 -0.04 8.27 -12.03
CA ASP A 54 -0.06 8.82 -13.38
C ASP A 54 -1.25 9.78 -13.56
N SER A 55 -1.01 10.90 -14.25
CA SER A 55 -2.04 11.94 -14.48
C SER A 55 -3.22 11.45 -15.32
N ARG A 56 -3.03 10.37 -16.08
CA ARG A 56 -4.07 9.65 -16.85
C ARG A 56 -4.13 8.20 -16.42
N LEU A 57 -4.35 7.97 -15.13
CA LEU A 57 -4.55 6.63 -14.60
C LEU A 57 -5.73 5.95 -15.29
N THR A 58 -5.50 4.74 -15.81
CA THR A 58 -6.53 3.91 -16.44
C THR A 58 -6.48 2.51 -15.83
N LEU A 59 -7.60 1.81 -15.84
CA LEU A 59 -7.65 0.43 -15.40
C LEU A 59 -7.11 -0.47 -16.52
N PRO A 60 -6.07 -1.29 -16.28
CA PRO A 60 -5.56 -2.19 -17.30
C PRO A 60 -6.63 -3.22 -17.71
N ALA A 61 -6.81 -3.41 -19.02
CA ALA A 61 -7.83 -4.34 -19.55
C ALA A 61 -7.58 -5.80 -19.15
N ASP A 62 -6.32 -6.16 -18.88
CA ASP A 62 -5.90 -7.49 -18.47
C ASP A 62 -5.96 -7.71 -16.94
N LEU A 63 -6.25 -6.66 -16.14
CA LEU A 63 -6.10 -6.71 -14.69
C LEU A 63 -6.84 -7.89 -14.05
N ALA A 64 -8.08 -8.13 -14.46
CA ALA A 64 -8.93 -9.18 -13.91
C ALA A 64 -8.44 -10.60 -14.21
N SER A 65 -7.60 -10.78 -15.24
CA SER A 65 -7.08 -12.08 -15.67
C SER A 65 -5.59 -12.28 -15.38
N ARG A 66 -4.94 -11.32 -14.70
CA ARG A 66 -3.52 -11.46 -14.33
C ARG A 66 -3.31 -12.68 -13.44
N PRO A 67 -2.32 -13.54 -13.74
CA PRO A 67 -2.02 -14.69 -12.91
C PRO A 67 -1.49 -14.22 -11.56
N VAL A 68 -2.09 -14.72 -10.48
CA VAL A 68 -1.66 -14.46 -9.12
C VAL A 68 -1.04 -15.74 -8.54
N PRO A 69 0.19 -15.69 -8.00
CA PRO A 69 0.80 -16.85 -7.36
C PRO A 69 -0.06 -17.43 -6.22
N ALA A 70 0.02 -18.74 -6.04
CA ALA A 70 -0.72 -19.45 -5.00
C ALA A 70 -0.33 -18.98 -3.60
N GLN A 71 -1.34 -18.77 -2.76
CA GLN A 71 -1.20 -18.31 -1.39
C GLN A 71 -1.60 -19.43 -0.42
N SER A 72 -0.94 -19.49 0.74
CA SER A 72 -1.25 -20.47 1.78
C SER A 72 -2.66 -20.31 2.37
N ALA A 73 -3.18 -19.07 2.38
CA ALA A 73 -4.55 -18.77 2.74
C ALA A 73 -5.40 -18.60 1.47
N PRO A 74 -6.67 -19.03 1.48
CA PRO A 74 -7.55 -18.88 0.33
C PRO A 74 -7.89 -17.40 0.14
N VAL A 75 -7.31 -16.78 -0.90
CA VAL A 75 -7.65 -15.43 -1.34
C VAL A 75 -8.28 -15.54 -2.73
N GLU A 76 -9.51 -15.05 -2.88
CA GLU A 76 -10.23 -15.02 -4.17
C GLU A 76 -9.65 -13.91 -5.09
N ALA A 77 -8.39 -14.09 -5.52
CA ALA A 77 -7.63 -13.06 -6.21
C ALA A 77 -8.31 -12.59 -7.52
N ALA A 78 -8.82 -13.52 -8.33
CA ALA A 78 -9.52 -13.17 -9.57
C ALA A 78 -10.76 -12.29 -9.32
N ARG A 79 -11.54 -12.60 -8.26
CA ARG A 79 -12.71 -11.82 -7.87
C ARG A 79 -12.33 -10.43 -7.33
N LEU A 80 -11.21 -10.34 -6.61
CA LEU A 80 -10.71 -9.04 -6.12
C LEU A 80 -10.23 -8.17 -7.28
N LEU A 81 -9.42 -8.72 -8.19
CA LEU A 81 -8.90 -8.01 -9.35
C LEU A 81 -10.01 -7.59 -10.32
N SER A 82 -11.06 -8.40 -10.50
CA SER A 82 -12.21 -8.04 -11.34
C SER A 82 -13.07 -6.90 -10.77
N ARG A 83 -13.02 -6.67 -9.45
CA ARG A 83 -13.71 -5.56 -8.79
C ARG A 83 -12.85 -4.29 -8.68
N ALA A 84 -11.57 -4.38 -9.01
CA ALA A 84 -10.66 -3.25 -8.89
C ALA A 84 -11.14 -2.07 -9.74
N ARG A 85 -11.12 -0.88 -9.16
CA ARG A 85 -11.60 0.37 -9.79
C ARG A 85 -10.60 1.50 -9.59
N LEU A 86 -10.76 2.59 -10.32
CA LEU A 86 -9.99 3.80 -10.05
C LEU A 86 -10.54 4.52 -8.81
N PRO A 87 -9.72 5.31 -8.10
CA PRO A 87 -10.21 6.18 -7.03
C PRO A 87 -11.24 7.18 -7.55
N ASP A 88 -12.33 7.40 -6.78
CA ASP A 88 -13.38 8.37 -7.14
C ASP A 88 -12.84 9.81 -7.16
N LYS A 89 -11.95 10.12 -6.23
CA LYS A 89 -11.26 11.40 -6.13
C LYS A 89 -9.78 11.20 -6.44
N GLN A 90 -9.30 11.92 -7.43
CA GLN A 90 -7.88 11.93 -7.75
C GLN A 90 -7.08 12.68 -6.69
N ALA A 91 -5.95 12.11 -6.31
CA ALA A 91 -4.96 12.72 -5.43
C ALA A 91 -3.60 12.70 -6.12
N SER A 92 -2.83 13.78 -5.94
CA SER A 92 -1.49 13.89 -6.52
C SER A 92 -0.47 12.99 -5.83
N ARG A 93 -0.76 12.54 -4.60
CA ARG A 93 0.05 11.60 -3.84
C ARG A 93 -0.83 10.64 -3.06
N TRP A 94 -0.38 9.40 -2.94
CA TRP A 94 -0.92 8.38 -2.06
C TRP A 94 0.16 7.87 -1.14
N GLU A 95 -0.16 7.66 0.12
CA GLU A 95 0.67 6.84 1.00
C GLU A 95 0.35 5.38 0.70
N ILE A 96 1.37 4.58 0.44
CA ILE A 96 1.25 3.16 0.14
C ILE A 96 1.89 2.37 1.27
N GLU A 97 1.11 1.49 1.89
CA GLU A 97 1.56 0.56 2.92
C GLU A 97 1.62 -0.85 2.33
N LEU A 98 2.81 -1.46 2.38
CA LEU A 98 3.03 -2.85 1.97
C LEU A 98 2.89 -3.80 3.15
N ALA A 99 3.01 -5.11 2.88
CA ALA A 99 3.08 -6.11 3.93
C ALA A 99 4.29 -5.90 4.87
N PRO A 100 4.30 -6.52 6.08
CA PRO A 100 5.49 -6.53 6.91
C PRO A 100 6.69 -7.12 6.15
N LEU A 101 7.90 -6.64 6.44
CA LEU A 101 9.12 -7.08 5.74
C LEU A 101 9.31 -8.60 5.74
N PHE A 102 8.91 -9.29 6.81
CA PHE A 102 8.95 -10.76 6.86
C PHE A 102 8.12 -11.40 5.73
N ARG A 103 6.90 -10.92 5.48
CA ARG A 103 6.05 -11.42 4.40
C ARG A 103 6.63 -11.08 3.03
N MET A 104 7.16 -9.86 2.88
CA MET A 104 7.81 -9.45 1.64
C MET A 104 9.04 -10.31 1.34
N SER A 105 9.80 -10.70 2.37
CA SER A 105 10.93 -11.62 2.25
C SER A 105 10.49 -13.02 1.82
N GLN A 106 9.37 -13.55 2.35
CA GLN A 106 8.80 -14.84 1.91
C GLN A 106 8.44 -14.84 0.42
N TRP A 107 7.96 -13.70 -0.10
CA TRP A 107 7.67 -13.50 -1.52
C TRP A 107 8.89 -13.09 -2.36
N GLN A 108 10.05 -12.92 -1.73
CA GLN A 108 11.29 -12.48 -2.37
C GLN A 108 11.10 -11.20 -3.18
N ILE A 109 10.31 -10.26 -2.64
CA ILE A 109 10.03 -9.00 -3.32
C ILE A 109 11.31 -8.16 -3.31
N PRO A 110 11.80 -7.71 -4.48
CA PRO A 110 12.94 -6.82 -4.52
C PRO A 110 12.59 -5.49 -3.86
N GLU A 111 13.57 -4.85 -3.24
CA GLU A 111 13.38 -3.51 -2.67
C GLU A 111 13.02 -2.51 -3.77
N ILE A 112 11.90 -1.82 -3.59
CA ILE A 112 11.46 -0.74 -4.48
C ILE A 112 12.40 0.45 -4.27
N ARG A 113 12.86 1.07 -5.35
CA ARG A 113 13.70 2.28 -5.28
C ARG A 113 12.90 3.54 -5.60
N ASP A 114 13.35 4.67 -5.09
CA ASP A 114 12.83 5.98 -5.49
C ASP A 114 12.96 6.15 -7.02
N GLY A 115 11.87 6.58 -7.67
CA GLY A 115 11.79 6.70 -9.12
C GLY A 115 11.33 5.43 -9.84
N GLU A 116 11.16 4.31 -9.14
CA GLU A 116 10.67 3.07 -9.76
C GLU A 116 9.18 3.14 -10.07
N ARG A 117 8.79 2.55 -11.20
CA ARG A 117 7.39 2.43 -11.61
C ARG A 117 6.77 1.23 -10.92
N VAL A 118 5.64 1.45 -10.28
CA VAL A 118 4.90 0.44 -9.54
C VAL A 118 3.41 0.55 -9.84
N ALA A 119 2.72 -0.58 -9.84
CA ALA A 119 1.26 -0.60 -9.80
C ALA A 119 0.80 -1.46 -8.62
N ALA A 120 -0.38 -1.19 -8.10
CA ALA A 120 -0.94 -1.90 -6.97
C ALA A 120 -2.47 -1.99 -7.08
N VAL A 121 -3.00 -3.11 -6.60
CA VAL A 121 -4.39 -3.20 -6.16
C VAL A 121 -4.39 -3.30 -4.64
N GLY A 122 -5.20 -2.48 -4.00
CA GLY A 122 -5.29 -2.43 -2.55
C GLY A 122 -6.58 -1.75 -2.10
N PHE A 123 -6.64 -1.42 -0.81
CA PHE A 123 -7.83 -0.82 -0.23
C PHE A 123 -7.48 0.50 0.44
N GLY A 124 -8.31 1.50 0.19
CA GLY A 124 -8.25 2.77 0.89
C GLY A 124 -8.88 2.68 2.28
N LEU A 125 -8.59 3.67 3.13
CA LEU A 125 -9.40 3.92 4.33
C LEU A 125 -10.84 4.28 3.94
N ARG A 126 -11.81 3.92 4.79
CA ARG A 126 -13.21 4.37 4.62
C ARG A 126 -13.34 5.89 4.69
N GLU A 127 -12.58 6.50 5.58
CA GLU A 127 -12.48 7.95 5.73
C GLU A 127 -11.11 8.40 5.22
N GLN A 128 -11.10 9.13 4.11
CA GLN A 128 -9.88 9.58 3.44
C GLN A 128 -9.46 10.94 3.99
N GLY A 129 -8.18 11.05 4.36
CA GLY A 129 -7.55 12.32 4.73
C GLY A 129 -7.08 13.13 3.52
N ALA A 130 -6.31 14.20 3.78
CA ALA A 130 -5.70 15.02 2.72
C ALA A 130 -4.72 14.21 1.85
N THR A 131 -3.95 13.32 2.48
CA THR A 131 -3.14 12.30 1.82
C THR A 131 -3.83 10.95 1.99
N PRO A 132 -4.41 10.38 0.93
CA PRO A 132 -5.08 9.09 1.02
C PRO A 132 -4.06 7.97 1.24
N LEU A 133 -4.43 6.99 2.08
CA LEU A 133 -3.63 5.79 2.38
C LEU A 133 -4.24 4.60 1.67
N MET A 134 -3.40 3.80 1.00
CA MET A 134 -3.74 2.47 0.49
C MET A 134 -2.89 1.41 1.18
N ARG A 135 -3.55 0.37 1.71
CA ARG A 135 -2.88 -0.89 2.04
C ARG A 135 -2.96 -1.83 0.86
N VAL A 136 -1.81 -2.33 0.41
CA VAL A 136 -1.72 -3.15 -0.79
C VAL A 136 -2.19 -4.58 -0.53
N GLU A 137 -2.98 -5.12 -1.45
CA GLU A 137 -3.36 -6.53 -1.52
C GLU A 137 -2.48 -7.27 -2.55
N PHE A 138 -2.28 -6.65 -3.72
CA PHE A 138 -1.44 -7.15 -4.80
C PHE A 138 -0.54 -6.03 -5.32
N LEU A 139 0.78 -6.24 -5.25
CA LEU A 139 1.78 -5.36 -5.86
C LEU A 139 2.16 -5.91 -7.24
N PHE A 140 2.21 -5.03 -8.23
CA PHE A 140 2.71 -5.31 -9.57
C PHE A 140 4.05 -4.59 -9.74
N LEU A 141 5.12 -5.36 -9.89
CA LEU A 141 6.47 -4.83 -9.95
C LEU A 141 7.28 -5.66 -10.94
N GLN A 142 7.93 -4.98 -11.90
CA GLN A 142 8.81 -5.61 -12.89
C GLN A 142 8.15 -6.81 -13.62
N GLY A 143 6.87 -6.65 -13.98
CA GLY A 143 6.09 -7.67 -14.69
C GLY A 143 5.63 -8.86 -13.84
N LYS A 144 5.84 -8.83 -12.52
CA LYS A 144 5.41 -9.85 -11.57
C LYS A 144 4.30 -9.35 -10.65
N VAL A 145 3.47 -10.28 -10.17
CA VAL A 145 2.43 -10.03 -9.17
C VAL A 145 2.89 -10.59 -7.82
N TYR A 146 2.82 -9.78 -6.78
CA TYR A 146 3.21 -10.13 -5.42
C TYR A 146 2.03 -9.96 -4.46
N PRO A 147 1.47 -11.06 -3.93
CA PRO A 147 0.44 -10.99 -2.90
C PRO A 147 0.99 -10.44 -1.57
N MET A 148 0.17 -9.66 -0.86
CA MET A 148 0.55 -9.01 0.40
C MET A 148 -0.21 -9.54 1.62
N ARG A 149 -1.27 -10.32 1.42
CA ARG A 149 -2.11 -10.82 2.52
C ARG A 149 -1.55 -12.06 3.17
N SER A 150 -1.17 -13.06 2.39
CA SER A 150 -0.66 -14.36 2.88
C SER A 150 0.76 -14.64 2.42
N SER A 151 1.35 -15.71 2.97
CA SER A 151 2.60 -16.27 2.45
C SER A 151 2.35 -17.05 1.15
N PRO A 152 3.42 -17.38 0.40
CA PRO A 152 3.35 -18.41 -0.64
C PRO A 152 2.74 -19.71 -0.09
N ALA A 153 2.05 -20.46 -0.97
CA ALA A 153 1.56 -21.81 -0.71
C ALA A 153 2.70 -22.84 -0.71
#